data_AF-A0A0J8YHZ6-F1
#
_entry.id   AF-A0A0J8YHZ6-F1
#
_cell.length_a   1.000
_cell.length_b   1.000
_cell.length_c   1.000
_cell.angle_alpha   90.00
_cell.angle_beta   90.00
_cell.angle_gamma   90.00
#
_symmetry.space_group_name_H-M   'P 1'
#
loop_
_entity.id
_entity.type
_entity.pdbx_description
1 polymer ?
#
loop_
_entity_poly.entity_id
_entity_poly.type
_entity_poly.pdbx_seq_one_letter_code
_entity_poly.pdbx_strand_id
1 'polypeptide(L)'
;MRLVLPFPPTVNTYWRFTKTGVLISASGRIFRANAIAAVVEQLKRIPKPITGPVQITLKLSPPDKRRRDLDNYLKAIFDSLTHAGVWEDDSQIKKMDVEWGPVVKGGESSIIIPHDER
;
A
#
# COMPACT_ATOMS: atom_id res chain seq x y z
N MET A 1 -8.93 10.71 -4.59
CA MET A 1 -7.70 10.90 -3.81
C MET A 1 -6.51 10.25 -4.50
N ARG A 2 -5.33 10.90 -4.51
CA ARG A 2 -4.07 10.32 -5.02
C ARG A 2 -3.03 10.30 -3.90
N LEU A 3 -2.36 9.17 -3.71
CA LEU A 3 -1.30 8.99 -2.70
C LEU A 3 -0.09 8.31 -3.34
N VAL A 4 1.11 8.71 -2.94
CA VAL A 4 2.38 8.06 -3.30
C VAL A 4 2.99 7.48 -2.03
N LEU A 5 3.29 6.20 -2.02
CA LEU A 5 3.94 5.50 -0.91
C LEU A 5 5.31 4.99 -1.36
N PRO A 6 6.21 4.65 -0.42
CA PRO A 6 7.44 3.94 -0.74
C PRO A 6 7.16 2.64 -1.53
N PHE A 7 8.17 2.10 -2.21
CA PHE A 7 8.04 0.78 -2.82
C PHE A 7 7.88 -0.30 -1.73
N PRO A 8 6.82 -1.13 -1.78
CA PRO A 8 6.58 -2.15 -0.77
C PRO A 8 7.62 -3.28 -0.78
N PRO A 9 7.87 -3.90 0.39
CA PRO A 9 8.51 -5.21 0.42
C PRO A 9 7.58 -6.28 -0.16
N THR A 10 8.15 -7.43 -0.52
CA THR A 10 7.36 -8.61 -0.92
C THR A 10 6.51 -9.12 0.24
N VAL A 11 5.43 -9.86 -0.03
CA VAL A 11 4.53 -10.42 1.00
C VAL A 11 5.31 -11.27 2.00
N ASN A 12 6.27 -12.05 1.50
CA ASN A 12 7.13 -12.92 2.30
C ASN A 12 8.18 -12.14 3.12
N THR A 13 8.50 -10.93 2.71
CA THR A 13 9.37 -10.03 3.50
C THR A 13 8.54 -9.26 4.53
N TYR A 14 7.29 -8.94 4.20
CA TYR A 14 6.38 -8.19 5.07
C TYR A 14 5.91 -9.02 6.26
N TRP A 15 5.55 -10.28 6.01
CA TRP A 15 5.10 -11.22 7.03
C TRP A 15 6.23 -12.17 7.43
N ARG A 16 6.20 -12.63 8.68
CA ARG A 16 7.08 -13.68 9.18
C ARG A 16 6.28 -14.74 9.91
N PHE A 17 6.66 -15.99 9.71
CA PHE A 17 6.12 -17.12 10.46
C PHE A 17 6.83 -17.24 11.80
N THR A 18 6.06 -17.47 12.85
CA THR A 18 6.56 -17.74 14.20
C THR A 18 5.90 -19.02 14.73
N LYS A 19 6.40 -19.54 15.86
CA LYS A 19 5.81 -20.73 16.49
C LYS A 19 4.33 -20.57 16.85
N THR A 20 3.87 -19.33 17.05
CA THR A 20 2.51 -19.00 17.51
C THR A 20 1.65 -18.36 16.42
N GLY A 21 2.12 -18.30 15.17
CA GLY A 21 1.37 -17.74 14.04
C GLY A 21 2.15 -16.75 13.20
N VAL A 22 1.44 -15.99 12.37
CA VAL A 22 2.02 -15.02 11.43
C VAL A 22 2.05 -13.64 12.09
N LEU A 23 3.21 -12.99 12.06
CA LEU A 23 3.41 -11.62 12.54
C LEU A 23 3.99 -10.75 11.45
N ILE A 24 3.84 -9.44 11.58
CA ILE A 24 4.56 -8.49 10.72
C ILE A 24 6.05 -8.57 11.07
N SER A 25 6.89 -8.62 10.05
CA SER A 25 8.34 -8.60 10.21
C SER A 25 8.83 -7.22 10.67
N ALA A 26 10.12 -7.11 11.03
CA ALA A 26 10.71 -5.80 11.35
C ALA A 26 10.68 -4.85 10.14
N SER A 27 11.03 -5.35 8.95
CA SER A 27 10.96 -4.57 7.71
C SER A 27 9.52 -4.20 7.34
N GLY A 28 8.55 -5.09 7.58
CA GLY A 28 7.14 -4.81 7.38
C GLY A 28 6.64 -3.68 8.28
N ARG A 29 7.02 -3.67 9.56
CA ARG A 29 6.67 -2.57 10.48
C ARG A 29 7.28 -1.24 10.06
N ILE A 30 8.54 -1.25 9.62
CA ILE A 30 9.22 -0.04 9.10
C ILE A 30 8.49 0.47 7.85
N PHE A 31 8.19 -0.42 6.89
CA PHE A 31 7.43 -0.04 5.70
C PHE A 31 6.07 0.57 6.07
N ARG A 32 5.31 -0.10 6.94
CA ARG A 32 3.99 0.38 7.38
C ARG A 32 4.07 1.77 7.99
N ALA A 33 5.02 2.00 8.89
CA ALA A 33 5.22 3.31 9.50
C ALA A 33 5.55 4.40 8.47
N ASN A 34 6.43 4.09 7.51
CA ASN A 34 6.79 5.02 6.43
C ASN A 34 5.61 5.30 5.48
N ALA A 35 4.80 4.29 5.17
CA ALA A 35 3.61 4.45 4.35
C ALA A 35 2.55 5.32 5.06
N ILE A 36 2.30 5.08 6.35
CA ILE A 36 1.40 5.93 7.15
C ILE A 36 1.90 7.38 7.20
N ALA A 37 3.20 7.57 7.46
CA ALA A 37 3.81 8.90 7.47
C ALA A 37 3.64 9.60 6.11
N ALA A 38 3.88 8.90 5.00
CA ALA A 38 3.69 9.45 3.65
C ALA A 38 2.23 9.87 3.40
N VAL A 39 1.25 9.09 3.87
CA VAL A 39 -0.18 9.45 3.76
C VAL A 39 -0.47 10.73 4.53
N VAL A 40 -0.08 10.80 5.81
CA VAL A 40 -0.34 11.96 6.66
C VAL A 40 0.37 13.20 6.12
N GLU A 41 1.60 13.05 5.64
CA GLU A 41 2.37 14.14 5.07
C GLU A 41 1.74 14.70 3.80
N GLN A 42 1.22 13.85 2.92
CA GLN A 42 0.55 14.28 1.67
C GLN A 42 -0.80 14.92 1.95
N LEU A 43 -1.58 14.37 2.88
CA LEU A 43 -2.92 14.88 3.19
C LEU A 43 -2.90 16.07 4.18
N LYS A 44 -1.79 16.29 4.88
CA LYS A 44 -1.63 17.26 5.98
C LYS A 44 -2.64 17.04 7.12
N ARG A 45 -3.15 15.83 7.26
CA ARG A 45 -4.11 15.39 8.28
C ARG A 45 -4.14 13.87 8.38
N ILE A 46 -4.70 13.36 9.47
CA ILE A 46 -5.15 11.97 9.54
C ILE A 46 -6.38 11.85 8.62
N PRO A 47 -6.40 10.91 7.65
CA PRO A 47 -7.57 10.74 6.79
C PRO A 47 -8.79 10.31 7.61
N LYS A 48 -9.98 10.74 7.17
CA LYS A 48 -11.23 10.19 7.70
C LYS A 48 -11.60 9.00 6.82
N PRO A 49 -11.68 7.77 7.36
CA PRO A 49 -11.86 6.55 6.57
C PRO A 49 -13.04 6.63 5.60
N ILE A 50 -12.83 6.06 4.41
CA ILE A 50 -13.91 5.67 3.50
C ILE A 50 -14.58 4.43 4.09
N THR A 51 -15.91 4.43 4.21
CA THR A 51 -16.70 3.32 4.79
C THR A 51 -17.46 2.50 3.75
N GLY A 52 -17.54 3.00 2.50
CA GLY A 52 -18.22 2.33 1.39
C GLY A 52 -17.30 1.49 0.50
N PRO A 53 -17.84 0.88 -0.57
CA PRO A 53 -17.04 0.21 -1.59
C PRO A 53 -15.98 1.13 -2.21
N VAL A 54 -14.78 0.60 -2.43
CA VAL A 54 -13.64 1.32 -2.98
C VAL A 54 -13.26 0.73 -4.35
N GLN A 55 -12.91 1.60 -5.29
CA GLN A 55 -12.20 1.24 -6.50
C GLN A 55 -10.82 1.88 -6.48
N ILE A 56 -9.78 1.17 -6.94
CA ILE A 56 -8.42 1.70 -6.95
C ILE A 56 -7.74 1.47 -8.30
N THR A 57 -6.82 2.38 -8.62
CA THR A 57 -5.75 2.13 -9.59
C THR A 57 -4.42 2.19 -8.86
N LEU A 58 -3.61 1.16 -8.99
CA LEU A 58 -2.29 1.06 -8.37
C LEU A 58 -1.20 0.91 -9.43
N LYS A 59 -0.21 1.80 -9.37
CA LYS A 59 1.01 1.74 -10.18
C LYS A 59 2.20 1.44 -9.31
N LEU A 60 2.93 0.37 -9.60
CA LEU A 60 4.17 0.01 -8.92
C LEU A 60 5.36 0.38 -9.79
N SER A 61 6.13 1.39 -9.41
CA SER A 61 7.36 1.79 -10.11
C SER A 61 8.56 1.15 -9.40
N PRO A 62 9.17 0.07 -9.95
CA PRO A 62 10.16 -0.71 -9.22
C PRO A 62 11.51 0.03 -9.09
N PRO A 63 12.32 -0.30 -8.07
CA PRO A 63 13.64 0.31 -7.86
C PRO A 63 14.70 -0.12 -8.88
N ASP A 64 14.46 -1.23 -9.58
CA ASP A 64 15.40 -1.84 -10.52
C ASP A 64 14.65 -2.72 -11.54
N LYS A 65 15.36 -3.25 -12.54
CA LYS A 65 14.80 -4.07 -13.62
C LYS A 65 14.59 -5.56 -13.28
N ARG A 66 14.75 -5.98 -12.02
CA ARG A 66 14.53 -7.40 -11.65
C ARG A 66 13.09 -7.81 -11.92
N ARG A 67 12.91 -9.05 -12.41
CA ARG A 67 11.61 -9.68 -12.57
C ARG A 67 10.93 -9.82 -11.20
N ARG A 68 9.64 -9.49 -11.16
CA ARG A 68 8.83 -9.44 -9.95
C ARG A 68 7.40 -9.87 -10.27
N ASP A 69 6.79 -10.58 -9.35
CA ASP A 69 5.35 -10.86 -9.40
C ASP A 69 4.60 -9.65 -8.83
N LEU A 70 3.62 -9.16 -9.57
CA LEU A 70 2.94 -7.89 -9.28
C LEU A 70 2.08 -7.95 -8.02
N ASP A 71 1.41 -9.07 -7.80
CA ASP A 71 0.55 -9.36 -6.65
C ASP A 71 1.32 -9.44 -5.32
N ASN A 72 2.60 -9.84 -5.37
CA ASN A 72 3.48 -10.02 -4.21
C ASN A 72 3.66 -8.74 -3.36
N TYR A 73 3.24 -7.58 -3.85
CA TYR A 73 3.41 -6.29 -3.21
C TYR A 73 2.11 -5.71 -2.65
N LEU A 74 0.95 -6.25 -3.07
CA LEU A 74 -0.35 -5.65 -2.78
C LEU A 74 -0.68 -5.66 -1.30
N LYS A 75 -0.41 -6.78 -0.61
CA LYS A 75 -0.85 -6.95 0.78
C LYS A 75 -0.18 -5.95 1.71
N ALA A 76 1.10 -5.64 1.49
CA ALA A 76 1.82 -4.65 2.29
C ALA A 76 1.22 -3.23 2.11
N ILE A 77 0.86 -2.87 0.88
CA ILE A 77 0.22 -1.57 0.58
C ILE A 77 -1.15 -1.49 1.25
N PHE A 78 -2.01 -2.49 1.04
CA PHE A 78 -3.38 -2.45 1.53
C PHE A 78 -3.47 -2.40 3.04
N ASP A 79 -2.69 -3.26 3.71
CA ASP A 79 -2.57 -3.25 5.16
C ASP A 79 -2.07 -1.90 5.70
N SER A 80 -1.09 -1.29 5.02
CA SER A 80 -0.60 0.04 5.42
C SER A 80 -1.64 1.14 5.25
N LEU A 81 -2.46 1.11 4.19
CA LEU A 81 -3.53 2.08 3.94
C LEU A 81 -4.70 1.92 4.92
N THR A 82 -5.04 0.68 5.29
CA THR A 82 -5.99 0.39 6.38
C THR A 82 -5.49 1.01 7.68
N HIS A 83 -4.24 0.75 8.06
CA HIS A 83 -3.65 1.32 9.27
C HIS A 83 -3.44 2.84 9.21
N ALA A 84 -3.34 3.42 8.02
CA ALA A 84 -3.30 4.88 7.83
C ALA A 84 -4.69 5.53 7.96
N GLY A 85 -5.78 4.76 7.98
CA GLY A 85 -7.15 5.27 8.05
C GLY A 85 -7.68 5.80 6.71
N VAL A 86 -7.13 5.34 5.58
CA VAL A 86 -7.62 5.71 4.24
C VAL A 86 -8.99 5.09 3.96
N TRP A 87 -9.15 3.83 4.35
CA TRP A 87 -10.41 3.09 4.39
C TRP A 87 -10.45 2.29 5.69
N GLU A 88 -11.60 1.73 6.06
CA GLU A 88 -11.74 0.93 7.28
C GLU A 88 -11.08 -0.44 7.14
N ASP A 89 -11.19 -1.05 5.97
CA ASP A 89 -10.67 -2.39 5.69
C ASP A 89 -10.42 -2.61 4.19
N ASP A 90 -9.41 -3.41 3.84
CA ASP A 90 -9.07 -3.67 2.44
C ASP A 90 -10.13 -4.53 1.71
N SER A 91 -11.03 -5.20 2.45
CA SER A 91 -12.23 -5.85 1.90
C SER A 91 -13.21 -4.90 1.21
N GLN A 92 -13.10 -3.59 1.45
CA GLN A 92 -13.90 -2.58 0.75
C GLN A 92 -13.52 -2.46 -0.73
N ILE A 93 -12.31 -2.88 -1.13
CA ILE A 93 -11.85 -2.82 -2.52
C ILE A 93 -12.68 -3.81 -3.36
N LYS A 94 -13.56 -3.30 -4.23
CA LYS A 94 -14.40 -4.11 -5.13
C LYS A 94 -13.89 -4.14 -6.56
N LYS A 95 -13.00 -3.22 -6.92
CA LYS A 95 -12.29 -3.20 -8.20
C LYS A 95 -10.89 -2.66 -7.97
N MET A 96 -9.90 -3.34 -8.54
CA MET A 96 -8.54 -2.83 -8.60
C MET A 96 -7.98 -3.01 -10.01
N ASP A 97 -7.37 -1.95 -10.54
CA ASP A 97 -6.52 -2.00 -11.72
C ASP A 97 -5.08 -1.84 -11.25
N VAL A 98 -4.22 -2.82 -11.56
CA VAL A 98 -2.83 -2.82 -11.07
C VAL A 98 -1.86 -3.01 -12.23
N GLU A 99 -0.84 -2.15 -12.31
CA GLU A 99 0.16 -2.18 -13.37
C GLU A 99 1.58 -1.90 -12.86
N TRP A 100 2.58 -2.40 -13.60
CA TRP A 100 3.96 -1.96 -13.46
C TRP A 100 4.16 -0.59 -14.11
N GLY A 101 4.85 0.31 -13.41
CA GLY A 101 5.35 1.57 -13.91
C GLY A 101 6.81 1.48 -14.38
N PRO A 102 7.41 2.62 -14.77
CA PRO A 102 8.83 2.68 -15.10
C PRO A 102 9.72 2.42 -13.87
N VAL A 103 10.99 2.10 -14.11
CA VAL A 103 11.99 2.01 -13.03
C VAL A 103 12.25 3.40 -12.46
N VAL A 104 12.11 3.56 -11.14
CA VAL A 104 12.37 4.81 -10.41
C VAL A 104 13.39 4.52 -9.32
N LYS A 105 14.42 5.37 -9.15
CA LYS A 105 15.44 5.16 -8.11
C LYS A 105 14.78 5.12 -6.72
N GLY A 106 15.01 4.04 -5.97
CA GLY A 106 14.37 3.81 -4.66
C GLY A 106 12.97 3.19 -4.75
N GLY A 107 12.34 3.25 -5.92
CA GLY A 107 11.00 2.74 -6.20
C GLY A 107 9.90 3.53 -5.49
N GLU A 108 8.68 3.39 -6.00
CA GLU A 108 7.48 4.00 -5.41
C GLU A 108 6.23 3.20 -5.77
N SER A 109 5.16 3.44 -5.01
CA SER A 109 3.82 2.96 -5.36
C SER A 109 2.85 4.14 -5.38
N SER A 110 2.15 4.33 -6.49
CA SER A 110 1.15 5.39 -6.67
C SER A 110 -0.23 4.78 -6.67
N ILE A 111 -1.07 5.17 -5.73
CA ILE A 111 -2.46 4.74 -5.65
C ILE A 111 -3.40 5.92 -5.96
N ILE A 112 -4.40 5.64 -6.78
CA ILE A 112 -5.49 6.56 -7.10
C ILE A 112 -6.78 5.88 -6.65
N ILE A 113 -7.56 6.60 -5.86
CA ILE A 113 -8.90 6.23 -5.43
C ILE A 113 -9.86 7.23 -6.10
N PRO A 114 -10.56 6.85 -7.19
CA PRO A 114 -11.48 7.74 -7.91
C PRO A 114 -12.67 8.10 -7.02
N HIS A 115 -13.00 9.40 -6.96
CA HIS A 115 -14.15 9.99 -6.23
C HIS A 115 -14.29 9.60 -4.75
N ASP A 116 -13.92 10.53 -3.88
CA ASP A 116 -14.26 10.56 -2.45
C ASP A 116 -15.35 11.64 -2.29
N GLU A 117 -16.54 11.37 -2.83
CA GLU A 117 -17.73 12.20 -2.58
C GLU A 117 -18.42 11.66 -1.33
N ARG A 118 -18.20 12.36 -0.21
CA ARG A 118 -19.19 12.40 0.86
C ARG A 118 -20.27 13.41 0.51
#